data_AF-A0A9D7M6D9-F1
#
_entry.id   AF-A0A9D7M6D9-F1
#
_cell.length_a   1.000
_cell.length_b   1.000
_cell.length_c   1.000
_cell.angle_alpha   90.00
_cell.angle_beta   90.00
_cell.angle_gamma   90.00
#
_symmetry.space_group_name_H-M   'P 1'
#
loop_
_entity.id
_entity.type
_entity.pdbx_description
1 polymer ?
#
loop_
_entity_poly.entity_id
_entity_poly.type
_entity_poly.pdbx_seq_one_letter_code
_entity_poly.pdbx_strand_id
1 'polypeptide(L)'
;MKPRILNLLLLLTSLIGYLEWGGNNHSFLFEIELEIIIKLFSRPFDVIHPLIVIPLIGQILLLATIIQRSPSNVLTYSGLAGLG
;
A
#
# COMPACT_ATOMS: atom_id res chain seq x y z
N MET A 1 16.46 11.29 -9.84
CA MET A 1 16.12 11.63 -8.43
C MET A 1 14.67 12.09 -8.29
N LYS A 2 14.18 13.06 -9.10
CA LYS A 2 12.78 13.53 -9.06
C LYS A 2 11.70 12.41 -9.00
N PRO A 3 11.65 11.42 -9.91
CA PRO A 3 10.61 10.39 -9.88
C PRO A 3 10.68 9.49 -8.63
N ARG A 4 11.88 9.22 -8.12
CA ARG A 4 12.06 8.43 -6.90
C ARG A 4 11.44 9.11 -5.68
N ILE A 5 11.63 10.43 -5.57
CA ILE A 5 11.05 11.23 -4.47
C ILE A 5 9.53 11.24 -4.60
N LEU A 6 8.99 11.41 -5.82
CA LEU A 6 7.54 11.36 -6.04
C LEU A 6 6.95 9.99 -5.67
N ASN A 7 7.59 8.90 -6.05
CA ASN A 7 7.12 7.55 -5.70
C ASN A 7 7.21 7.28 -4.20
N LEU A 8 8.24 7.82 -3.52
CA LEU A 8 8.33 7.78 -2.06
C LEU A 8 7.21 8.59 -1.41
N LEU A 9 6.92 9.80 -1.89
CA LEU A 9 5.83 10.62 -1.37
C LEU A 9 4.47 9.93 -1.60
N LEU A 10 4.24 9.35 -2.78
CA LEU A 10 3.04 8.57 -3.08
C LEU A 10 2.86 7.41 -2.08
N LEU A 11 3.92 6.64 -1.85
CA LEU A 11 3.91 5.56 -0.86
C LEU A 11 3.57 6.08 0.54
N LEU A 12 4.24 7.14 1.00
CA LEU A 12 3.98 7.71 2.33
C LEU A 12 2.54 8.23 2.46
N THR A 13 2.03 8.92 1.44
CA THR A 13 0.64 9.43 1.46
C THR A 13 -0.39 8.31 1.45
N SER A 14 -0.09 7.16 0.84
CA SER A 14 -1.00 6.00 0.85
C SER A 14 -1.24 5.43 2.26
N LEU A 15 -0.32 5.68 3.20
CA LEU A 15 -0.39 5.17 4.57
C LEU A 15 -1.13 6.09 5.54
N ILE A 16 -1.30 7.37 5.19
CA ILE A 16 -1.81 8.42 6.10
C ILE A 16 -3.33 8.59 5.98
N GLY A 17 -3.99 7.83 5.09
CA GLY A 17 -5.44 7.87 4.95
C GLY A 17 -6.14 7.51 6.27
N TYR A 18 -7.10 8.33 6.69
CA TYR A 18 -8.00 8.01 7.79
C TYR A 18 -9.24 7.33 7.22
N LEU A 19 -9.50 6.10 7.65
CA LEU A 19 -10.65 5.33 7.24
C LEU A 19 -11.65 5.28 8.40
N GLU A 20 -12.84 5.80 8.16
CA GLU A 20 -13.98 5.66 9.07
C GLU A 20 -15.06 4.86 8.36
N TRP A 21 -15.62 3.87 9.05
CA TRP A 21 -16.71 3.05 8.53
C TRP A 21 -17.72 2.73 9.64
N GLY A 22 -18.86 2.15 9.26
CA GLY A 22 -20.00 1.97 10.15
C GLY A 22 -19.66 1.30 11.49
N GLY A 23 -20.43 1.61 12.52
CA GLY A 23 -20.28 1.03 13.86
C GLY A 23 -19.23 1.70 14.74
N ASN A 24 -18.99 3.00 14.55
CA ASN A 24 -17.96 3.77 15.29
C ASN A 24 -16.53 3.23 15.05
N ASN A 25 -16.32 2.51 13.95
CA ASN A 25 -15.03 1.95 13.59
C ASN A 25 -14.23 2.98 12.79
N HIS A 26 -13.00 3.17 13.20
CA HIS A 26 -12.08 4.10 12.57
C HIS A 26 -10.66 3.63 12.77
N SER A 27 -9.80 3.86 11.79
CA SER A 27 -8.38 3.54 11.88
C SER A 27 -7.62 4.25 10.76
N PHE A 28 -6.35 4.54 10.99
CA PHE A 28 -5.47 4.97 9.91
C PHE A 28 -5.04 3.77 9.06
N LEU A 29 -4.77 4.00 7.76
CA LEU A 29 -4.37 2.91 6.86
C LEU A 29 -3.09 2.20 7.31
N PHE A 30 -2.11 2.91 7.87
CA PHE A 30 -0.90 2.28 8.42
C PHE A 30 -1.20 1.31 9.60
N GLU A 31 -2.24 1.59 10.40
CA GLU A 31 -2.66 0.73 11.51
C GLU A 31 -3.30 -0.54 10.97
N ILE A 32 -4.18 -0.40 9.98
CA ILE A 32 -4.83 -1.51 9.27
C ILE A 32 -3.77 -2.40 8.59
N GLU A 33 -2.77 -1.81 7.94
CA GLU A 33 -1.67 -2.57 7.31
C GLU A 33 -0.82 -3.33 8.30
N LEU A 34 -0.50 -2.73 9.44
CA LEU A 34 0.22 -3.41 10.51
C LEU A 34 -0.60 -4.60 11.03
N GLU A 35 -1.91 -4.43 11.21
CA GLU A 35 -2.81 -5.51 11.58
C GLU A 35 -2.84 -6.62 10.52
N ILE A 36 -2.89 -6.27 9.23
CA ILE A 36 -2.83 -7.23 8.12
C ILE A 36 -1.53 -8.02 8.14
N ILE A 37 -0.39 -7.36 8.37
CA ILE A 37 0.92 -8.03 8.47
C ILE A 37 0.92 -9.03 9.63
N ILE A 38 0.39 -8.66 10.80
CA ILE A 38 0.26 -9.58 11.95
C ILE A 38 -0.68 -10.75 11.62
N LYS A 39 -1.81 -10.47 10.97
CA LYS A 39 -2.79 -11.49 10.55
C LYS A 39 -2.24 -12.42 9.49
N LEU A 40 -1.34 -11.96 8.62
CA LEU A 40 -0.70 -12.80 7.62
C LEU A 40 0.05 -14.00 8.24
N PHE A 41 0.68 -13.79 9.40
CA PHE A 41 1.43 -14.85 10.10
C PHE A 41 0.58 -15.68 11.07
N SER A 42 -0.60 -15.20 11.47
CA SER A 42 -1.47 -15.88 12.45
C SER A 42 -2.70 -16.53 11.83
N ARG A 43 -3.34 -15.87 10.85
CA ARG A 43 -4.54 -16.31 10.11
C ARG A 43 -4.49 -15.83 8.64
N PRO A 44 -3.62 -16.43 7.80
CA PRO A 44 -3.37 -15.95 6.44
C PRO A 44 -4.62 -15.92 5.56
N PHE A 45 -5.57 -16.83 5.75
CA PHE A 45 -6.79 -16.88 4.95
C PHE A 45 -7.73 -15.68 5.19
N ASP A 46 -7.64 -15.02 6.36
CA ASP A 46 -8.46 -13.85 6.68
C ASP A 46 -8.02 -12.59 5.92
N VAL A 47 -6.80 -12.58 5.35
CA VAL A 47 -6.22 -11.43 4.65
C VAL A 47 -6.14 -11.61 3.12
N ILE A 48 -6.51 -12.79 2.60
CA ILE A 48 -6.59 -13.06 1.15
C ILE A 48 -7.92 -12.53 0.61
N HIS A 49 -8.06 -11.20 0.60
CA HIS A 49 -9.19 -10.52 -0.03
C HIS A 49 -8.66 -9.52 -1.07
N PRO A 50 -9.30 -9.35 -2.24
CA PRO A 50 -8.82 -8.43 -3.28
C PRO A 50 -8.60 -7.00 -2.77
N LEU A 51 -9.49 -6.48 -1.92
CA LEU A 51 -9.37 -5.14 -1.33
C LEU A 51 -8.22 -4.99 -0.32
N ILE A 52 -7.59 -6.08 0.11
CA ILE A 52 -6.40 -6.08 0.96
C ILE A 52 -5.16 -6.28 0.07
N VAL A 53 -5.20 -7.30 -0.78
CA VAL A 53 -4.04 -7.75 -1.56
C VAL A 53 -3.67 -6.75 -2.66
N ILE A 54 -4.65 -6.16 -3.36
CA ILE A 54 -4.38 -5.24 -4.48
C ILE A 54 -3.65 -3.97 -3.99
N PRO A 55 -4.12 -3.26 -2.93
CA PRO A 55 -3.39 -2.12 -2.38
C PRO A 55 -1.99 -2.48 -1.89
N LEU A 56 -1.83 -3.61 -1.21
CA LEU A 56 -0.51 -4.08 -0.73
C LEU A 56 0.46 -4.34 -1.90
N ILE A 57 -0.01 -5.00 -2.97
CA ILE A 57 0.80 -5.18 -4.19
C ILE A 57 1.16 -3.83 -4.79
N GLY A 58 0.22 -2.88 -4.83
CA GLY A 58 0.45 -1.51 -5.30
C GLY A 58 1.60 -0.82 -4.55
N GLN A 59 1.60 -0.92 -3.22
CA GLN A 59 2.68 -0.39 -2.37
C GLN A 59 4.01 -1.11 -2.59
N ILE A 60 4.01 -2.44 -2.73
CA ILE A 60 5.22 -3.23 -3.03
C ILE A 60 5.81 -2.81 -4.38
N LEU A 61 4.98 -2.57 -5.39
CA LEU A 61 5.42 -2.09 -6.69
C LEU A 61 6.06 -0.70 -6.58
N LEU A 62 5.45 0.23 -5.84
CA LEU A 62 6.04 1.55 -5.61
C LEU A 62 7.36 1.45 -4.84
N LEU A 63 7.44 0.62 -3.80
CA LEU A 63 8.68 0.34 -3.07
C LEU A 63 9.78 -0.16 -4.02
N ALA A 64 9.46 -1.09 -4.92
CA ALA A 64 10.41 -1.61 -5.90
C ALA A 64 10.95 -0.49 -6.82
N THR A 65 10.11 0.46 -7.24
CA THR A 65 10.57 1.59 -8.09
C THR A 65 11.56 2.52 -7.39
N ILE A 66 11.52 2.61 -6.05
CA ILE A 66 12.43 3.46 -5.28
C ILE A 66 13.85 2.89 -5.31
N ILE A 67 13.99 1.56 -5.27
CA ILE A 67 15.28 0.85 -5.23
C ILE A 67 15.90 0.72 -6.63
N GLN A 68 15.09 0.77 -7.70
CA GLN A 68 15.57 0.69 -9.08
C GLN A 68 16.57 1.81 -9.44
N ARG A 69 17.59 1.47 -10.24
CA ARG A 69 18.56 2.44 -10.79
C ARG A 69 17.87 3.56 -11.57
N SER A 70 16.86 3.18 -12.35
CA SER A 70 15.92 4.07 -13.04
C SER A 70 14.49 3.62 -12.74
N PRO A 71 13.65 4.43 -12.06
CA PRO A 71 12.27 4.06 -11.77
C PRO A 71 11.51 3.73 -13.05
N SER A 72 10.88 2.55 -13.11
CA SER A 72 10.05 2.15 -14.24
C SER A 72 8.69 2.83 -14.21
N ASN A 73 8.28 3.41 -15.35
CA ASN A 73 6.96 4.01 -15.51
C ASN A 73 5.86 2.95 -15.39
N VAL A 74 6.05 1.75 -15.95
CA VAL A 74 5.05 0.67 -15.88
C VAL A 74 4.80 0.28 -14.42
N LEU A 75 5.86 0.05 -13.63
CA LEU A 75 5.70 -0.28 -12.22
C LEU A 75 5.09 0.87 -11.42
N THR A 76 5.42 2.11 -11.75
CA THR A 76 4.84 3.29 -11.09
C THR A 76 3.34 3.38 -11.35
N TYR A 77 2.90 3.24 -12.61
CA TYR A 77 1.48 3.29 -12.96
C TYR A 77 0.70 2.07 -12.45
N SER A 78 1.29 0.87 -12.49
CA SER A 78 0.68 -0.32 -11.87
C SER A 78 0.57 -0.17 -10.36
N GLY A 79 1.58 0.41 -9.70
CA GLY A 79 1.54 0.73 -8.27
C GLY A 79 0.43 1.73 -7.94
N LEU A 80 0.31 2.79 -8.73
CA LEU A 80 -0.74 3.80 -8.60
C LEU A 80 -2.14 3.20 -8.77
N ALA A 81 -2.33 2.36 -9.80
CA ALA A 81 -3.60 1.68 -10.06
C ALA A 81 -3.96 0.64 -8.99
N GLY A 82 -2.98 0.11 -8.25
CA GLY A 82 -3.25 -0.77 -7.11
C GLY A 82 -3.75 0.00 -5.88
N LEU A 83 -3.36 1.27 -5.74
CA LEU A 83 -3.72 2.13 -4.62
C LEU A 83 -5.08 2.86 -4.76
N GLY A 84 -5.66 2.89 -5.96
CA GLY A 84 -6.85 3.70 -6.30
C GLY A 84 -7.87 2.97 -7.13
#